data_AF-A0A6D1AHN7-F1
#
_entry.id   AF-A0A6D1AHN7-F1
#
_cell.length_a   1.000
_cell.length_b   1.000
_cell.length_c   1.000
_cell.angle_alpha   90.00
_cell.angle_beta   90.00
_cell.angle_gamma   90.00
#
_symmetry.space_group_name_H-M   'P 1'
#
loop_
_entity.id
_entity.type
_entity.pdbx_description
1 polymer ?
#
loop_
_entity_poly.entity_id
_entity_poly.type
_entity_poly.pdbx_seq_one_letter_code
_entity_poly.pdbx_strand_id
1 'polypeptide(L)'
;FFSLVDGEPKLLNIKYALEVYLKHQENVVTRRLRFDLNKANDRMHILEGLKIAVENIDEVIKIIKSSKTDQDAQSNLSARFDLSEKQTKAIVDMRLGRLTGLAVDGMIEEMQNLAAEIERITNILANRDLLIDLIIDELTEIKNKYADERRTVIDKNISASINDEDLISKRDIVITTSTKGYVKRIDLEEYKTQR
;
A
#
# COMPACT_ATOMS: atom_id res chain seq x y z
N PHE A 1 22.23 0.17 7.03
CA PHE A 1 21.21 -0.06 8.08
C PHE A 1 21.25 -1.52 8.49
N PHE A 2 21.01 -1.85 9.75
CA PHE A 2 20.94 -3.23 10.22
C PHE A 2 19.50 -3.51 10.66
N SER A 3 18.89 -4.58 10.15
CA SER A 3 17.50 -4.93 10.47
C SER A 3 17.25 -6.42 10.26
N LEU A 4 16.10 -6.90 10.74
CA LEU A 4 15.65 -8.28 10.53
C LEU A 4 14.82 -8.34 9.23
N VAL A 5 15.22 -9.20 8.31
CA VAL A 5 14.45 -9.51 7.10
C VAL A 5 14.19 -11.01 7.09
N ASP A 6 12.91 -11.39 7.13
CA ASP A 6 12.46 -12.78 7.23
C ASP A 6 13.04 -13.54 8.46
N GLY A 7 13.18 -12.83 9.58
CA GLY A 7 13.70 -13.40 10.83
C GLY A 7 15.23 -13.45 10.94
N GLU A 8 15.94 -13.03 9.89
CA GLU A 8 17.40 -13.04 9.86
C GLU A 8 17.99 -11.63 9.92
N PRO A 9 19.06 -11.39 10.71
CA PRO A 9 19.75 -10.11 10.73
C PRO A 9 20.51 -9.85 9.42
N LYS A 10 20.19 -8.76 8.75
CA LYS A 10 20.82 -8.36 7.48
C LYS A 10 21.29 -6.91 7.52
N LEU A 11 22.43 -6.67 6.88
CA LEU A 11 22.91 -5.33 6.56
C LEU A 11 22.25 -4.87 5.25
N LEU A 12 21.48 -3.79 5.33
CA LEU A 12 20.69 -3.23 4.23
C LEU A 12 21.28 -1.91 3.74
N ASN A 13 21.34 -1.73 2.42
CA ASN A 13 21.45 -0.42 1.79
C ASN A 13 20.04 0.17 1.56
N ILE A 14 19.95 1.43 1.10
CA ILE A 14 18.67 2.12 0.90
C ILE A 14 17.80 1.36 -0.13
N LYS A 15 18.38 0.95 -1.26
CA LYS A 15 17.67 0.23 -2.31
C LYS A 15 17.01 -1.04 -1.76
N TYR A 16 17.76 -1.87 -1.06
CA TYR A 16 17.27 -3.13 -0.53
C TYR A 16 16.19 -2.92 0.55
N ALA A 17 16.35 -1.90 1.40
CA ALA A 17 15.30 -1.55 2.36
C ALA A 17 13.98 -1.16 1.68
N LEU A 18 14.04 -0.39 0.59
CA LEU A 18 12.86 -0.01 -0.19
C LEU A 18 12.22 -1.20 -0.92
N GLU A 19 13.02 -2.13 -1.44
CA GLU A 19 12.50 -3.37 -2.05
C GLU A 19 11.76 -4.25 -1.04
N VAL A 20 12.30 -4.40 0.17
CA VAL A 20 11.64 -5.14 1.26
C VAL A 20 10.32 -4.46 1.64
N TYR A 21 10.31 -3.13 1.76
CA TYR A 21 9.10 -2.38 2.04
C TYR A 21 8.04 -2.54 0.95
N LEU A 22 8.42 -2.41 -0.32
CA LEU A 22 7.51 -2.58 -1.45
C LEU A 22 6.88 -3.97 -1.47
N LYS A 23 7.69 -5.03 -1.28
CA LYS A 23 7.18 -6.41 -1.19
C LYS A 23 6.19 -6.60 -0.05
N HIS A 24 6.43 -5.94 1.08
CA HIS A 24 5.49 -5.94 2.19
C HIS A 24 4.18 -5.23 1.82
N GLN A 25 4.24 -4.06 1.19
CA GLN A 25 3.06 -3.33 0.71
C GLN A 25 2.25 -4.15 -0.28
N GLU A 26 2.89 -4.77 -1.28
CA GLU A 26 2.23 -5.67 -2.23
C GLU A 26 1.44 -6.77 -1.51
N ASN A 27 2.03 -7.39 -0.48
CA ASN A 27 1.38 -8.44 0.31
C ASN A 27 0.17 -7.91 1.10
N VAL A 28 0.34 -6.79 1.81
CA VAL A 28 -0.71 -6.17 2.62
C VAL A 28 -1.89 -5.76 1.74
N VAL A 29 -1.64 -5.07 0.63
CA VAL A 29 -2.67 -4.63 -0.31
C VAL A 29 -3.38 -5.81 -0.96
N THR A 30 -2.63 -6.84 -1.39
CA THR A 30 -3.23 -8.07 -1.94
C THR A 30 -4.17 -8.73 -0.93
N ARG A 31 -3.76 -8.84 0.34
CA ARG A 31 -4.59 -9.44 1.40
C ARG A 31 -5.86 -8.61 1.66
N ARG A 32 -5.72 -7.29 1.71
CA ARG A 32 -6.86 -6.36 1.85
C ARG A 32 -7.85 -6.53 0.71
N LEU A 33 -7.37 -6.46 -0.54
CA LEU A 33 -8.22 -6.63 -1.74
C LEU A 33 -8.92 -7.99 -1.79
N ARG A 34 -8.24 -9.08 -1.41
CA ARG A 34 -8.87 -10.41 -1.32
C ARG A 34 -9.96 -10.47 -0.26
N PHE A 35 -9.74 -9.81 0.88
CA PHE A 35 -10.75 -9.71 1.93
C PHE A 35 -11.98 -8.94 1.44
N ASP A 36 -11.76 -7.78 0.81
CA ASP A 36 -12.84 -6.95 0.26
C ASP A 36 -13.59 -7.67 -0.86
N LEU A 37 -12.89 -8.37 -1.76
CA LEU A 37 -13.47 -9.20 -2.81
C LEU A 37 -14.36 -10.30 -2.24
N ASN A 38 -13.88 -11.05 -1.24
CA ASN A 38 -14.66 -12.10 -0.61
C ASN A 38 -15.92 -11.54 0.05
N LYS A 39 -15.81 -10.39 0.74
CA LYS A 39 -16.94 -9.71 1.36
C LYS A 39 -17.97 -9.23 0.33
N ALA A 40 -17.51 -8.68 -0.80
CA ALA A 40 -18.37 -8.24 -1.89
C ALA A 40 -19.09 -9.44 -2.55
N ASN A 41 -18.38 -10.54 -2.80
CA ASN A 41 -18.96 -11.77 -3.34
C ASN A 41 -19.99 -12.40 -2.39
N ASP A 42 -19.69 -12.49 -1.09
CA ASP A 42 -20.64 -12.96 -0.08
C ASP A 42 -21.91 -12.10 -0.07
N ARG A 43 -21.76 -10.77 -0.19
CA ARG A 43 -22.91 -9.86 -0.26
C ARG A 43 -23.71 -10.04 -1.54
N MET A 44 -23.04 -10.12 -2.69
CA MET A 44 -23.66 -10.36 -3.99
C MET A 44 -24.48 -11.65 -3.97
N HIS A 45 -23.91 -12.73 -3.45
CA HIS A 45 -24.57 -14.03 -3.35
C HIS A 45 -25.92 -13.95 -2.59
N ILE A 46 -25.96 -13.20 -1.48
CA ILE A 46 -27.21 -12.96 -0.75
C ILE A 46 -28.23 -12.18 -1.59
N LEU A 47 -27.78 -11.11 -2.26
CA LEU A 47 -28.65 -10.26 -3.08
C LEU A 47 -29.24 -11.03 -4.27
N GLU A 48 -28.48 -11.93 -4.89
CA GLU A 48 -28.98 -12.83 -5.95
C GLU A 48 -30.13 -13.71 -5.45
N GLY A 49 -30.01 -14.27 -4.25
CA GLY A 49 -31.07 -15.09 -3.65
C GLY A 49 -32.32 -14.26 -3.34
N LEU A 50 -32.13 -13.05 -2.79
CA LEU A 50 -33.24 -12.13 -2.53
C LEU A 50 -33.93 -11.67 -3.82
N LYS A 51 -33.17 -11.44 -4.90
CA LYS A 51 -33.72 -11.10 -6.21
C LYS A 51 -34.63 -12.20 -6.74
N ILE A 52 -34.18 -13.45 -6.71
CA ILE A 52 -35.00 -14.62 -7.11
C ILE A 52 -36.27 -14.70 -6.26
N ALA A 53 -36.17 -14.44 -4.95
CA ALA A 53 -37.31 -14.47 -4.05
C ALA A 53 -38.33 -13.35 -4.33
N VAL A 54 -37.88 -12.14 -4.65
CA VAL A 54 -38.74 -11.00 -5.02
C VAL A 54 -39.46 -11.28 -6.34
N GLU A 55 -38.76 -11.82 -7.34
CA GLU A 55 -39.35 -12.17 -8.65
C GLU A 55 -40.41 -13.29 -8.55
N ASN A 56 -40.32 -14.16 -7.54
CA ASN A 56 -41.21 -15.32 -7.34
C ASN A 56 -41.97 -15.28 -6.00
N ILE A 57 -42.33 -14.08 -5.53
CA ILE A 57 -42.78 -13.86 -4.15
C ILE A 57 -44.01 -14.67 -3.74
N ASP A 58 -44.98 -14.87 -4.63
CA ASP A 58 -46.20 -15.64 -4.32
C ASP A 58 -45.88 -17.11 -4.04
N GLU A 59 -44.96 -17.70 -4.81
CA GLU A 59 -44.51 -19.07 -4.62
C GLU A 59 -43.68 -19.21 -3.34
N VAL A 60 -42.79 -18.26 -3.07
CA VAL A 60 -41.99 -18.21 -1.84
C VAL A 60 -42.91 -18.13 -0.61
N ILE A 61 -43.93 -17.26 -0.62
CA ILE A 61 -44.92 -17.15 0.46
C ILE A 61 -45.69 -18.46 0.64
N LYS A 62 -46.08 -19.11 -0.47
CA LYS A 62 -46.79 -20.40 -0.41
C LYS A 62 -45.93 -21.48 0.25
N ILE A 63 -44.66 -21.57 -0.13
CA ILE A 63 -43.72 -22.53 0.46
C ILE A 63 -43.56 -22.25 1.96
N ILE A 64 -43.27 -21.00 2.34
CA ILE A 64 -43.09 -20.59 3.74
C ILE A 64 -44.35 -20.90 4.57
N LYS A 65 -45.55 -20.58 4.06
CA LYS A 65 -46.82 -20.86 4.77
C LYS A 65 -47.13 -22.35 4.89
N SER A 66 -46.63 -23.19 3.98
CA SER A 66 -46.84 -24.65 4.02
C SER A 66 -45.86 -25.37 4.96
N SER A 67 -44.74 -24.73 5.30
CA SER A 67 -43.73 -25.26 6.20
C SER A 67 -44.13 -25.12 7.66
N LYS A 68 -43.74 -26.10 8.49
CA LYS A 68 -44.03 -26.10 9.94
C LYS A 68 -42.98 -25.36 10.75
N THR A 69 -41.74 -25.33 10.26
CA THR A 69 -40.60 -24.67 10.92
C THR A 69 -39.80 -23.86 9.91
N ASP A 70 -38.99 -22.92 10.40
CA ASP A 70 -38.08 -22.12 9.56
C ASP A 70 -37.07 -23.00 8.83
N GLN A 71 -36.62 -24.09 9.46
CA GLN A 71 -35.70 -25.06 8.85
C GLN A 71 -36.35 -25.80 7.68
N ASP A 72 -37.64 -26.16 7.81
CA ASP A 72 -38.41 -26.78 6.72
C ASP A 72 -38.60 -25.79 5.55
N ALA A 73 -38.89 -24.52 5.85
CA ALA A 73 -38.99 -23.46 4.85
C ALA A 73 -37.68 -23.28 4.09
N GLN A 74 -36.54 -23.22 4.78
CA GLN A 74 -35.23 -23.10 4.16
C GLN A 74 -34.90 -24.31 3.26
N SER A 75 -35.18 -25.52 3.73
CA SER A 75 -34.93 -26.76 2.97
C SER A 75 -35.79 -26.83 1.70
N ASN A 76 -37.07 -26.46 1.80
CA ASN A 76 -37.99 -26.44 0.67
C ASN A 76 -37.63 -25.35 -0.36
N LEU A 77 -37.24 -24.16 0.11
CA LEU A 77 -36.77 -23.07 -0.77
C LEU A 77 -35.46 -23.45 -1.48
N SER A 78 -34.52 -24.07 -0.77
CA SER A 78 -33.27 -24.56 -1.34
C SER A 78 -33.54 -25.60 -2.44
N ALA A 79 -34.36 -26.61 -2.15
CA ALA A 79 -34.71 -27.65 -3.13
C ALA A 79 -35.48 -27.10 -4.35
N ARG A 80 -36.28 -26.04 -4.18
CA ARG A 80 -37.10 -25.48 -5.26
C ARG A 80 -36.32 -24.55 -6.18
N PHE A 81 -35.47 -23.69 -5.62
CA PHE A 81 -34.81 -22.60 -6.33
C PHE A 81 -33.28 -22.78 -6.44
N ASP A 82 -32.75 -23.93 -6.02
CA ASP A 82 -31.30 -24.24 -5.99
C ASP A 82 -30.48 -23.20 -5.23
N LEU A 83 -31.01 -22.77 -4.08
CA LEU A 83 -30.43 -21.71 -3.26
C LEU A 83 -29.54 -22.27 -2.16
N SER A 84 -28.48 -21.53 -1.82
CA SER A 84 -27.60 -21.87 -0.71
C SER A 84 -28.28 -21.63 0.65
N GLU A 85 -27.78 -22.28 1.71
CA GLU A 85 -28.28 -22.09 3.08
C GLU A 85 -28.24 -20.62 3.53
N LYS A 86 -27.18 -19.89 3.14
CA LYS A 86 -27.06 -18.45 3.43
C LYS A 86 -28.18 -17.64 2.76
N GLN A 87 -28.53 -17.96 1.51
CA GLN A 87 -29.59 -17.28 0.76
C GLN A 87 -30.97 -17.60 1.32
N THR A 88 -31.28 -18.87 1.56
CA THR A 88 -32.60 -19.26 2.07
C THR A 88 -32.87 -18.69 3.45
N LYS A 89 -31.86 -18.66 4.32
CA LYS A 89 -31.94 -17.96 5.60
C LYS A 89 -32.25 -16.47 5.42
N ALA A 90 -31.55 -15.79 4.51
CA ALA A 90 -31.79 -14.37 4.23
C ALA A 90 -33.20 -14.09 3.69
N ILE A 91 -33.77 -15.02 2.90
CA ILE A 91 -35.14 -14.94 2.38
C ILE A 91 -36.16 -15.09 3.50
N VAL A 92 -35.96 -16.06 4.41
CA VAL A 92 -36.85 -16.27 5.56
C VAL A 92 -36.81 -15.07 6.52
N ASP A 93 -35.63 -14.46 6.72
CA ASP A 93 -35.43 -13.28 7.56
C ASP A 93 -35.90 -11.96 6.90
N MET A 94 -36.41 -12.00 5.66
CA MET A 94 -36.82 -10.83 4.91
C MET A 94 -38.05 -10.14 5.53
N ARG A 95 -38.07 -8.80 5.50
CA ARG A 95 -39.23 -7.99 5.93
C ARG A 95 -40.11 -7.62 4.74
N LEU A 96 -41.43 -7.62 4.91
CA LEU A 96 -42.40 -7.27 3.86
C LEU A 96 -42.13 -5.91 3.17
N GLY A 97 -41.57 -4.93 3.88
CA GLY A 97 -41.20 -3.62 3.30
C GLY A 97 -40.13 -3.68 2.20
N ARG A 98 -39.38 -4.80 2.10
CA ARG A 98 -38.41 -5.03 1.01
C ARG A 98 -39.06 -5.28 -0.35
N LEU A 99 -40.37 -5.52 -0.38
CA LEU A 99 -41.15 -5.73 -1.60
C LEU A 99 -41.62 -4.42 -2.24
N THR A 100 -41.36 -3.27 -1.61
CA THR A 100 -41.67 -1.97 -2.21
C THR A 100 -40.79 -1.71 -3.42
N GLY A 101 -41.32 -1.07 -4.47
CA GLY A 101 -40.56 -0.79 -5.69
C GLY A 101 -39.22 -0.10 -5.41
N LEU A 102 -39.22 0.93 -4.55
CA LEU A 102 -38.01 1.64 -4.15
C LEU A 102 -36.96 0.73 -3.49
N ALA A 103 -37.37 -0.26 -2.69
CA ALA A 103 -36.44 -1.19 -2.06
C ALA A 103 -35.86 -2.18 -3.07
N VAL A 104 -36.63 -2.59 -4.08
CA VAL A 104 -36.18 -3.44 -5.17
C VAL A 104 -35.21 -2.68 -6.08
N ASP A 105 -35.54 -1.44 -6.44
CA ASP A 105 -34.66 -0.58 -7.25
C ASP A 105 -33.33 -0.33 -6.55
N GLY A 106 -33.36 0.01 -5.26
CA GLY A 106 -32.14 0.18 -4.47
C GLY A 106 -31.32 -1.11 -4.32
N MET A 107 -31.98 -2.28 -4.29
CA MET A 107 -31.30 -3.58 -4.29
C MET A 107 -30.58 -3.83 -5.63
N ILE A 108 -31.22 -3.50 -6.75
CA ILE A 108 -30.63 -3.64 -8.09
C ILE A 108 -29.44 -2.69 -8.24
N GLU A 109 -29.55 -1.45 -7.76
CA GLU A 109 -28.43 -0.49 -7.75
C GLU A 109 -27.27 -1.00 -6.88
N GLU A 110 -27.55 -1.55 -5.69
CA GLU A 110 -26.54 -2.17 -4.83
C GLU A 110 -25.81 -3.31 -5.56
N MET A 111 -26.53 -4.17 -6.27
CA MET A 111 -25.95 -5.24 -7.08
C MET A 111 -25.05 -4.70 -8.19
N GLN A 112 -25.48 -3.66 -8.91
CA GLN A 112 -24.68 -3.07 -9.99
C GLN A 112 -23.36 -2.49 -9.47
N ASN A 113 -23.42 -1.78 -8.34
CA ASN A 113 -22.23 -1.21 -7.71
C ASN A 113 -21.27 -2.30 -7.22
N LEU A 114 -21.79 -3.37 -6.60
CA LEU A 114 -20.97 -4.51 -6.16
C LEU A 114 -20.35 -5.25 -7.35
N ALA A 115 -21.06 -5.42 -8.46
CA ALA A 115 -20.52 -6.06 -9.66
C ALA A 115 -19.34 -5.26 -10.23
N ALA A 116 -19.49 -3.94 -10.35
CA ALA A 116 -18.43 -3.05 -10.79
C ALA A 116 -17.21 -3.09 -9.84
N GLU A 117 -17.44 -3.14 -8.54
CA GLU A 117 -16.37 -3.21 -7.55
C GLU A 117 -15.65 -4.57 -7.58
N ILE A 118 -16.39 -5.67 -7.71
CA ILE A 118 -15.82 -7.02 -7.86
C ILE A 118 -14.94 -7.07 -9.11
N GLU A 119 -15.43 -6.56 -10.24
CA GLU A 119 -14.67 -6.50 -11.50
C GLU A 119 -13.41 -5.64 -11.36
N ARG A 120 -13.51 -4.48 -10.71
CA ARG A 120 -12.36 -3.62 -10.44
C ARG A 120 -11.30 -4.35 -9.61
N ILE A 121 -11.71 -4.99 -8.51
CA ILE A 121 -10.77 -5.70 -7.63
C ILE A 121 -10.16 -6.92 -8.31
N THR A 122 -10.94 -7.70 -9.07
CA THR A 122 -10.42 -8.87 -9.80
C THR A 122 -9.40 -8.46 -10.86
N ASN A 123 -9.63 -7.36 -11.57
CA ASN A 123 -8.69 -6.79 -12.53
C ASN A 123 -7.38 -6.35 -11.85
N ILE A 124 -7.46 -5.68 -10.69
CA ILE A 124 -6.27 -5.28 -9.92
C ILE A 124 -5.50 -6.50 -9.41
N LEU A 125 -6.18 -7.54 -8.95
CA LEU A 125 -5.53 -8.77 -8.48
C LEU A 125 -4.91 -9.59 -9.61
N ALA A 126 -5.42 -9.46 -10.85
CA ALA A 126 -4.91 -10.13 -12.03
C ALA A 126 -3.69 -9.43 -12.64
N ASN A 127 -3.61 -8.10 -12.56
CA ASN A 127 -2.53 -7.31 -13.14
C ASN A 127 -1.66 -6.64 -12.05
N ARG A 128 -0.39 -7.06 -12.00
CA ARG A 128 0.59 -6.50 -11.06
C ARG A 128 0.82 -5.00 -11.24
N ASP A 129 0.78 -4.49 -12.47
CA ASP A 129 1.06 -3.07 -12.74
C ASP A 129 -0.06 -2.20 -12.14
N LEU A 130 -1.33 -2.61 -12.30
CA LEU A 130 -2.46 -1.92 -11.66
C LEU A 130 -2.39 -1.94 -10.13
N LEU A 131 -1.88 -3.03 -9.56
CA LEU A 131 -1.66 -3.11 -8.11
C LEU A 131 -0.56 -2.14 -7.66
N ILE A 132 0.51 -1.99 -8.44
CA ILE A 132 1.57 -1.02 -8.15
C ILE A 132 1.04 0.41 -8.28
N ASP A 133 0.26 0.71 -9.31
CA ASP A 133 -0.35 2.03 -9.50
C ASP A 133 -1.25 2.40 -8.31
N LEU A 134 -2.08 1.46 -7.84
CA LEU A 134 -2.88 1.64 -6.63
C LEU A 134 -2.02 1.94 -5.40
N ILE A 135 -0.90 1.25 -5.22
CA ILE A 135 0.04 1.52 -4.11
C ILE A 135 0.64 2.92 -4.24
N ILE A 136 0.99 3.35 -5.45
CA ILE A 136 1.55 4.68 -5.71
C ILE A 136 0.52 5.77 -5.34
N ASP A 137 -0.74 5.57 -5.74
CA ASP A 137 -1.82 6.50 -5.42
C ASP A 137 -2.04 6.62 -3.91
N GLU A 138 -2.10 5.50 -3.19
CA GLU A 138 -2.24 5.48 -1.72
C GLU A 138 -1.05 6.14 -1.02
N LEU A 139 0.18 5.86 -1.46
CA LEU A 139 1.38 6.49 -0.90
C LEU A 139 1.42 7.99 -1.19
N THR A 140 0.90 8.41 -2.34
CA THR A 140 0.80 9.83 -2.72
C THR A 140 -0.21 10.55 -1.84
N GLU A 141 -1.35 9.92 -1.55
CA GLU A 141 -2.35 10.46 -0.61
C GLU A 141 -1.75 10.62 0.80
N ILE A 142 -1.06 9.59 1.30
CA ILE A 142 -0.37 9.63 2.60
C ILE A 142 0.68 10.75 2.61
N LYS A 143 1.50 10.87 1.55
CA LYS A 143 2.47 11.95 1.43
C LYS A 143 1.79 13.31 1.51
N ASN A 144 0.72 13.54 0.75
CA ASN A 144 0.03 14.84 0.73
C ASN A 144 -0.60 15.18 2.09
N LYS A 145 -1.03 14.17 2.84
CA LYS A 145 -1.66 14.35 4.16
C LYS A 145 -0.65 14.58 5.29
N TYR A 146 0.54 13.99 5.21
CA TYR A 146 1.49 13.96 6.32
C TYR A 146 2.89 14.53 6.01
N ALA A 147 3.12 15.10 4.83
CA ALA A 147 4.40 15.72 4.49
C ALA A 147 4.68 16.95 5.37
N ASP A 148 5.96 17.12 5.72
CA ASP A 148 6.48 18.32 6.38
C ASP A 148 7.68 18.92 5.63
N GLU A 149 7.97 20.19 5.92
CA GLU A 149 9.14 20.85 5.34
C GLU A 149 10.44 20.29 5.92
N ARG A 150 11.49 20.28 5.09
CA ARG A 150 12.80 19.76 5.48
C ARG A 150 13.42 20.65 6.57
N ARG A 151 13.72 20.05 7.72
CA ARG A 151 14.31 20.76 8.88
C ARG A 151 15.84 20.85 8.86
N THR A 152 16.52 19.93 8.18
CA THR A 152 17.98 19.84 8.16
C THR A 152 18.56 20.29 6.82
N VAL A 153 19.67 21.02 6.85
CA VAL A 153 20.42 21.41 5.65
C VAL A 153 21.65 20.51 5.50
N ILE A 154 21.93 20.06 4.28
CA ILE A 154 23.17 19.33 3.97
C ILE A 154 24.20 20.36 3.51
N ASP A 155 25.11 20.74 4.40
CA ASP A 155 26.23 21.60 4.05
C ASP A 155 27.40 20.76 3.52
N LYS A 156 27.76 20.98 2.25
CA LYS A 156 28.88 20.29 1.59
C LYS A 156 30.24 20.94 1.90
N ASN A 157 30.26 22.12 2.52
CA ASN A 157 31.47 22.91 2.74
C ASN A 157 32.13 22.65 4.10
N ILE A 158 31.45 21.96 5.03
CA ILE A 158 32.05 21.53 6.30
C ILE A 158 33.14 20.48 6.03
N SER A 159 32.96 19.67 4.98
CA SER A 159 34.01 18.84 4.40
C SER A 159 34.82 19.63 3.37
N ALA A 160 35.25 20.86 3.69
CA ALA A 160 36.47 21.37 3.10
C ALA A 160 37.53 20.36 3.50
N SER A 161 37.88 19.47 2.56
CA SER A 161 38.96 18.53 2.70
C SER A 161 40.16 19.33 3.19
N ILE A 162 40.61 19.05 4.41
CA ILE A 162 41.98 19.36 4.76
C ILE A 162 42.79 18.68 3.66
N ASN A 163 43.34 19.45 2.74
CA ASN A 163 44.18 18.85 1.71
C ASN A 163 45.47 18.43 2.40
N ASP A 164 46.18 17.44 1.87
CA ASP A 164 47.45 17.01 2.46
C ASP A 164 48.43 18.20 2.58
N GLU A 165 48.31 19.21 1.71
CA GLU A 165 49.06 20.47 1.76
C GLU A 165 48.76 21.33 3.01
N ASP A 166 47.53 21.27 3.55
CA ASP A 166 47.13 22.01 4.75
C ASP A 166 47.71 21.40 6.04
N LEU A 167 48.16 20.14 5.98
CA LEU A 167 48.89 19.47 7.06
C LEU A 167 50.39 19.83 7.08
N ILE A 168 50.91 20.48 6.03
CA ILE A 168 52.30 20.90 5.97
C ILE A 168 52.49 22.16 6.83
N SER A 169 53.38 22.06 7.82
CA SER A 169 53.70 23.19 8.70
C SER A 169 54.19 24.40 7.90
N LYS A 170 53.53 25.54 8.07
CA LYS A 170 53.96 26.83 7.52
C LYS A 170 55.31 27.19 8.15
N ARG A 171 56.35 27.30 7.32
CA ARG A 171 57.67 27.79 7.70
C ARG A 171 58.00 29.02 6.88
N ASP A 172 58.40 30.08 7.57
CA ASP A 172 58.90 31.28 6.91
C ASP A 172 60.29 30.98 6.37
N ILE A 173 60.41 31.01 5.04
CA ILE A 173 61.65 30.71 4.32
C ILE A 173 62.12 31.92 3.53
N VAL A 174 63.43 32.07 3.42
CA VAL A 174 64.07 33.04 2.54
C VAL A 174 64.65 32.27 1.34
N ILE A 175 64.25 32.70 0.14
CA ILE A 175 64.78 32.17 -1.11
C ILE A 175 65.80 33.18 -1.63
N THR A 176 67.07 32.79 -1.72
CA THR A 176 68.14 33.63 -2.27
C THR A 176 68.57 33.12 -3.63
N THR A 177 68.78 34.05 -4.57
CA THR A 177 69.23 33.80 -5.94
C THR A 177 70.55 34.50 -6.21
N SER A 178 71.52 33.78 -6.78
CA SER A 178 72.79 34.38 -7.23
C SER A 178 72.73 34.75 -8.72
N THR A 179 73.58 35.68 -9.14
CA THR A 179 73.73 36.08 -10.56
C THR A 179 74.18 34.95 -11.48
N LYS A 180 74.71 33.84 -10.93
CA LYS A 180 75.05 32.61 -11.66
C LYS A 180 73.93 31.56 -11.67
N GLY A 181 72.72 31.91 -11.23
CA GLY A 181 71.55 31.04 -11.27
C GLY A 181 71.43 30.04 -10.12
N TYR A 182 72.20 30.20 -9.04
CA TYR A 182 72.06 29.33 -7.86
C TYR A 182 70.86 29.78 -7.01
N VAL A 183 69.93 28.87 -6.73
CA VAL A 183 68.76 29.09 -5.88
C VAL A 183 68.95 28.31 -4.58
N LYS A 184 68.91 29.01 -3.44
CA LYS A 184 68.99 28.38 -2.10
C LYS A 184 67.79 28.76 -1.25
N ARG A 185 67.22 27.77 -0.55
CA ARG A 185 66.17 27.93 0.47
C ARG A 185 66.81 27.81 1.86
N ILE A 186 66.55 28.78 2.74
CA ILE A 186 67.01 28.79 4.13
C ILE A 186 65.82 29.20 5.02
N ASP A 187 65.68 28.61 6.20
CA ASP A 187 64.67 29.03 7.18
C ASP A 187 65.03 30.43 7.74
N LEU A 188 64.04 31.28 7.99
CA LEU A 188 64.26 32.69 8.34
C LEU A 188 65.08 32.90 9.63
N GLU A 189 64.98 31.96 10.58
CA GLU A 189 65.78 31.90 11.82
C GLU A 189 67.28 31.73 11.54
N GLU A 190 67.65 30.80 10.64
CA GLU A 190 69.04 30.57 10.25
C GLU A 190 69.62 31.75 9.46
N TYR A 191 68.81 32.39 8.61
CA TYR A 191 69.25 33.56 7.83
C TYR A 191 69.57 34.76 8.71
N LYS A 192 68.78 35.02 9.77
CA LYS A 192 69.05 36.11 10.73
C LYS A 192 70.35 35.91 11.51
N THR A 193 70.71 34.65 11.79
CA THR A 193 71.90 34.29 12.58
C THR A 193 73.20 34.34 11.75
N GLN A 194 73.09 34.20 10.42
CA GLN A 194 74.22 34.26 9.48
C GLN A 194 74.58 35.67 8.99
N ARG A 195 73.91 36.72 9.48
CA ARG A 195 74.16 38.10 9.08
C ARG A 195 75.13 38.82 10.01
#